data_AF-A0A661TIU3-F1
#
_entry.id   AF-A0A661TIU3-F1
#
_cell.length_a   1.000
_cell.length_b   1.000
_cell.length_c   1.000
_cell.angle_alpha   90.00
_cell.angle_beta   90.00
_cell.angle_gamma   90.00
#
_symmetry.space_group_name_H-M   'P 1'
#
loop_
_entity.id
_entity.type
_entity.pdbx_description
1 polymer ?
#
loop_
_entity_poly.entity_id
_entity_poly.type
_entity_poly.pdbx_seq_one_letter_code
_entity_poly.pdbx_strand_id
1 'polypeptide(L)' 'MTRRKIKEKNIRKITKVGGTSYAVTLPLDIIQQWGWKERQKVILKINQRTKTITIKDWKK' A
#
# COMPACT_ATOMS: atom_id res chain seq x y z
N MET A 1 4.16 -20.51 14.71
CA MET A 1 3.00 -19.77 14.16
C MET A 1 2.64 -20.33 12.80
N THR A 2 1.45 -20.92 12.67
CA THR A 2 0.92 -21.51 11.43
C THR A 2 1.00 -20.50 10.29
N ARG A 3 1.71 -20.84 9.21
CA ARG A 3 1.76 -20.05 7.97
C ARG A 3 0.34 -19.97 7.40
N ARG A 4 -0.45 -18.95 7.80
CA ARG A 4 -1.71 -18.62 7.12
C ARG A 4 -1.41 -18.50 5.62
N LYS A 5 -2.22 -19.14 4.79
CA LYS A 5 -2.06 -19.21 3.32
C LYS A 5 -1.72 -17.83 2.77
N ILE A 6 -0.63 -17.75 2.01
CA ILE A 6 -0.06 -16.53 1.41
C ILE A 6 -1.11 -15.70 0.64
N LYS A 7 -2.16 -16.34 0.11
CA LYS A 7 -3.24 -15.70 -0.67
C LYS A 7 -3.96 -14.55 0.05
N GLU A 8 -4.18 -14.64 1.35
CA GLU A 8 -4.92 -13.60 2.09
C GLU A 8 -4.02 -12.45 2.58
N LYS A 9 -2.71 -12.61 2.52
CA LYS A 9 -1.73 -11.66 3.10
C LYS A 9 -1.79 -10.26 2.47
N ASN A 10 -2.21 -10.19 1.21
CA ASN A 10 -2.25 -8.95 0.43
C ASN A 10 -3.65 -8.32 0.38
N ILE A 11 -4.67 -9.00 0.92
CA ILE A 11 -6.02 -8.45 1.03
C ILE A 11 -6.08 -7.67 2.34
N ARG A 12 -6.30 -6.35 2.25
CA ARG A 12 -6.32 -5.43 3.39
C ARG A 12 -7.58 -4.59 3.37
N LYS A 13 -8.08 -4.23 4.55
CA LYS A 13 -9.16 -3.25 4.69
C LYS A 13 -8.60 -1.85 4.51
N ILE A 14 -9.40 -0.99 3.89
CA ILE A 14 -9.15 0.45 3.88
C ILE A 14 -9.62 1.00 5.23
N THR A 15 -8.80 1.84 5.86
CA THR A 15 -9.11 2.46 7.15
C THR A 15 -9.15 3.97 6.98
N LYS A 16 -10.12 4.63 7.62
CA LYS A 16 -10.21 6.08 7.64
C LYS A 16 -9.08 6.66 8.50
N VAL A 17 -8.36 7.64 7.98
CA VAL A 17 -7.29 8.35 8.68
C VAL A 17 -7.64 9.85 8.66
N GLY A 18 -7.81 10.44 9.85
CA GLY A 18 -8.31 11.81 9.98
C GLY A 18 -9.78 11.96 9.57
N GLY A 19 -10.15 13.12 9.02
CA GLY A 19 -11.54 13.46 8.69
C GLY A 19 -12.01 13.02 7.30
N THR A 20 -11.13 13.10 6.30
CA THR A 20 -11.48 12.96 4.87
C THR A 20 -10.64 11.94 4.11
N SER A 21 -9.57 11.42 4.73
CA SER A 21 -8.61 10.56 4.06
C SER A 21 -8.75 9.10 4.48
N TYR A 22 -8.26 8.22 3.62
CA TYR A 22 -8.24 6.78 3.82
C TYR A 22 -6.84 6.24 3.56
N ALA A 23 -6.47 5.19 4.28
CA ALA A 23 -5.19 4.52 4.14
C ALA A 23 -5.35 3.00 4.06
N VAL A 24 -4.35 2.37 3.45
CA VAL A 24 -4.15 0.92 3.45
C VAL A 24 -2.77 0.65 4.02
N THR A 25 -2.67 -0.37 4.86
CA THR A 25 -1.39 -0.79 5.41
C THR A 25 -0.61 -1.62 4.38
N LEU A 26 0.63 -1.21 4.12
CA LEU A 26 1.54 -1.97 3.27
C LEU A 26 2.25 -3.03 4.12
N PRO A 27 2.35 -4.29 3.66
CA PRO A 27 3.11 -5.33 4.36
C PRO A 27 4.58 -4.94 4.56
N LEU A 28 5.12 -5.21 5.75
CA LEU A 28 6.50 -4.90 6.11
C LEU A 28 7.52 -5.51 5.13
N ASP A 29 7.27 -6.74 4.68
CA ASP A 29 8.18 -7.44 3.75
C ASP A 29 8.36 -6.67 2.44
N ILE A 30 7.28 -6.03 1.94
CA ILE A 30 7.31 -5.23 0.71
C ILE A 30 8.10 -3.94 0.94
N ILE A 31 7.86 -3.27 2.07
CA ILE A 31 8.57 -2.04 2.43
C ILE A 31 10.08 -2.30 2.53
N GLN A 32 10.48 -3.40 3.17
CA GLN A 32 11.88 -3.81 3.30
C GLN A 32 12.49 -4.19 1.94
N GLN A 33 11.81 -5.03 1.16
CA GLN A 33 12.29 -5.47 -0.16
C GLN A 33 12.47 -4.30 -1.13
N TRP A 34 11.61 -3.28 -1.06
CA TRP A 34 11.67 -2.13 -1.96
C TRP A 34 12.53 -0.99 -1.42
N GLY A 35 13.05 -1.10 -0.20
CA GLY A 35 13.83 -0.05 0.45
C GLY A 35 13.02 1.23 0.74
N TRP A 36 11.69 1.09 0.81
CA TRP A 36 10.80 2.21 1.10
C TRP A 36 10.94 2.64 2.56
N LYS A 37 10.91 3.95 2.80
CA LYS A 37 11.09 4.53 4.13
C LYS A 37 9.82 5.21 4.62
N GLU A 38 9.65 5.26 5.94
CA GLU A 38 8.61 6.08 6.55
C GLU A 38 8.76 7.54 6.10
N ARG A 39 7.64 8.24 5.92
CA ARG A 39 7.57 9.68 5.55
C ARG A 39 8.19 10.04 4.19
N GLN A 40 8.57 9.05 3.37
CA GLN A 40 9.01 9.32 2.01
C GLN A 40 7.85 9.78 1.13
N LYS A 41 8.15 10.53 0.07
CA LYS A 41 7.16 10.94 -0.93
C LYS A 41 6.88 9.80 -1.91
N VAL A 42 5.62 9.63 -2.28
CA VAL A 42 5.16 8.68 -3.30
C VAL A 42 4.20 9.36 -4.27
N ILE A 43 4.08 8.83 -5.48
CA ILE A 43 3.15 9.28 -6.50
C ILE A 43 2.00 8.28 -6.60
N LEU A 44 0.77 8.77 -6.56
CA LEU A 44 -0.43 7.99 -6.82
C LEU A 44 -0.87 8.18 -8.27
N LYS A 45 -0.98 7.08 -9.02
CA LYS A 45 -1.61 7.06 -10.33
C LYS A 45 -2.98 6.41 -10.22
N ILE A 46 -4.03 7.18 -10.49
CA ILE A 46 -5.43 6.73 -10.42
C ILE A 46 -5.88 6.35 -11.81
N ASN A 47 -6.30 5.10 -12.00
CA ASN A 47 -6.91 4.62 -13.23
C ASN A 47 -8.40 4.39 -12.98
N GLN A 48 -9.23 5.34 -13.42
CA GLN A 48 -10.67 5.30 -13.19
C GLN A 48 -11.36 4.13 -13.93
N ARG A 49 -10.89 3.78 -15.13
CA ARG A 49 -11.47 2.70 -15.94
C ARG A 49 -11.39 1.34 -15.25
N THR A 50 -10.24 1.05 -14.64
CA THR A 50 -10.00 -0.24 -13.96
C THR A 50 -10.19 -0.17 -12.45
N LYS A 51 -10.53 1.01 -11.91
CA LYS A 51 -10.64 1.29 -10.47
C LYS A 51 -9.37 0.88 -9.71
N THR A 52 -8.21 1.15 -10.29
CA THR A 52 -6.91 0.82 -9.68
C THR A 52 -6.17 2.08 -9.26
N ILE A 53 -5.45 1.99 -8.15
CA ILE A 53 -4.51 3.01 -7.68
C ILE A 53 -3.13 2.35 -7.66
N THR A 54 -2.19 2.92 -8.42
CA THR A 54 -0.78 2.48 -8.41
C THR A 54 0.04 3.46 -7.58
N ILE A 55 0.81 2.95 -6.63
CA ILE A 55 1.72 3.75 -5.81
C ILE A 55 3.14 3.55 -6.35
N LYS A 56 3.83 4.65 -6.66
CA LYS A 56 5.22 4.63 -7.13
C LYS A 56 6.09 5.51 -6.24
N ASP A 57 7.37 5.17 -6.12
CA ASP A 57 8.35 6.07 -5.52
C ASP A 57 8.44 7.37 -6.33
N TRP A 58 8.57 8.52 -5.67
CA TRP A 58 8.63 9.83 -6.31
C TRP A 58 9.92 10.01 -7.12
N LYS A 59 11.04 9.46 -6.64
CA LYS A 59 12.38 9.73 -7.21
C LYS A 59 12.78 8.78 -8.35
N LYS A 60 11.84 8.04 -8.94
CA LYS A 60 12.11 7.05 -9.99
C LYS A 60 11.22 7.23 -11.21
#